data_AF-A0A0F7WZS7-F1
#
_entry.id   AF-A0A0F7WZS7-F1
#
_cell.length_a   1.000
_cell.length_b   1.000
_cell.length_c   1.000
_cell.angle_alpha   90.00
_cell.angle_beta   90.00
_cell.angle_gamma   90.00
#
_symmetry.space_group_name_H-M   'P 1'
#
loop_
_entity.id
_entity.type
_entity.pdbx_description
1 polymer ?
#
loop_
_entity_poly.entity_id
_entity_poly.type
_entity_poly.pdbx_seq_one_letter_code
_entity_poly.pdbx_strand_id
1 'polypeptide(L)'
;MFVGGLVSFLLPIPDLECANNVTKTYDKKASVISRDLKLQEDCQKFWNLDPYKLESLCAYQVLYHDDYSSKRIRELFPQIQKDEVPIFATMILTLGKVDRGFSPEEISLIQKLSYPGLSLASLRGSTEIDPNTDLARALVVSEFSGDLGKNRADYYSNCLDILALRIHAERQRYLDQSPCVPGTSEFHKATIEAINTILFYEEAVRYPSKKEMFSDEFSFLSSVTDRKFGVCLGVSSLYFSLSQRLDLPLEAVTPPGHIYLRYQGGEVNIETTAGGRHLPTASYCDCLDLEDLQVRTPEEMIGLTFMNQGSFALQKKKYKEAEEAYKKAQEYLGDEELQELLGFVQILGGKKKEGKSLIGKSPRASQKGSVAYDYLKGRINIPTLALLFSYPGSN
;
A
#
# COMPACT_ATOMS: atom_id res chain seq x y z
N MET A 1 88.57 19.49 23.88
CA MET A 1 88.74 19.67 25.34
C MET A 1 87.40 19.34 25.97
N PHE A 2 87.16 18.33 26.81
CA PHE A 2 87.90 17.31 27.58
C PHE A 2 86.90 16.13 27.67
N VAL A 3 87.19 14.90 27.23
CA VAL A 3 87.89 13.78 27.91
C VAL A 3 87.37 13.44 29.33
N GLY A 4 86.93 12.18 29.49
CA GLY A 4 86.81 11.42 30.74
C GLY A 4 85.41 10.85 30.95
N GLY A 5 85.15 9.57 31.21
CA GLY A 5 85.96 8.40 31.50
C GLY A 5 85.00 7.32 32.05
N LEU A 6 85.26 6.05 31.73
CA LEU A 6 84.49 4.84 32.12
C LEU A 6 84.20 4.74 33.62
N VAL A 7 83.09 4.09 34.01
CA VAL A 7 83.10 2.80 34.75
C VAL A 7 81.80 2.03 34.48
N SER A 8 81.98 0.76 34.11
CA SER A 8 80.97 -0.29 33.91
C SER A 8 80.46 -0.83 35.24
N PHE A 9 79.14 -0.96 35.40
CA PHE A 9 78.53 -1.89 36.35
C PHE A 9 77.56 -2.80 35.60
N LEU A 10 78.02 -4.04 35.40
CA LEU A 10 77.21 -5.18 34.96
C LEU A 10 76.27 -5.58 36.10
N LEU A 11 74.96 -5.53 35.85
CA LEU A 11 73.96 -6.32 36.55
C LEU A 11 73.11 -7.06 35.50
N PRO A 12 72.70 -8.31 35.77
CA PRO A 12 72.18 -9.21 34.75
C PRO A 12 70.78 -8.80 34.30
N ILE A 13 70.56 -8.88 32.99
CA ILE A 13 69.27 -8.80 32.31
C ILE A 13 68.46 -10.04 32.74
N PRO A 14 67.26 -9.91 33.33
CA PRO A 14 66.36 -11.04 33.46
C PRO A 14 65.77 -11.38 32.08
N ASP A 15 65.75 -12.68 31.79
CA ASP A 15 65.38 -13.32 30.54
C ASP A 15 64.22 -12.66 29.77
N LEU A 16 64.53 -12.28 28.53
CA LEU A 16 63.60 -11.77 27.54
C LEU A 16 62.94 -12.95 26.79
N GLU A 17 62.24 -13.84 27.50
CA GLU A 17 61.48 -14.95 26.87
C GLU A 17 59.95 -14.83 26.98
N CYS A 18 59.41 -13.79 27.61
CA CYS A 18 57.95 -13.57 27.66
C CYS A 18 57.39 -12.61 26.59
N ALA A 19 58.23 -11.94 25.79
CA ALA A 19 57.76 -10.95 24.80
C ALA A 19 57.37 -11.55 23.43
N ASN A 20 57.86 -12.75 23.09
CA ASN A 20 57.63 -13.36 21.76
C ASN A 20 56.31 -14.14 21.63
N ASN A 21 55.64 -14.47 22.74
CA ASN A 21 54.34 -15.14 22.71
C ASN A 21 53.17 -14.16 22.67
N VAL A 22 53.34 -12.94 23.18
CA VAL A 22 52.31 -11.89 23.16
C VAL A 22 52.21 -11.25 21.76
N THR A 23 53.33 -10.91 21.12
CA THR A 23 53.32 -10.40 19.73
C THR A 23 52.77 -11.42 18.73
N LYS A 24 53.08 -12.72 18.87
CA LYS A 24 52.49 -13.77 18.02
C LYS A 24 50.98 -13.96 18.22
N THR A 25 50.43 -13.67 19.41
CA THR A 25 48.97 -13.73 19.63
C THR A 25 48.26 -12.49 19.11
N TYR A 26 48.88 -11.30 19.20
CA TYR A 26 48.37 -10.09 18.57
C TYR A 26 48.40 -10.18 17.04
N ASP A 27 49.47 -10.69 16.43
CA ASP A 27 49.57 -10.89 14.97
C ASP A 27 48.63 -12.00 14.46
N LYS A 28 48.40 -13.07 15.24
CA LYS A 28 47.38 -14.07 14.90
C LYS A 28 45.97 -13.51 15.02
N LYS A 29 45.65 -12.73 16.06
CA LYS A 29 44.34 -12.08 16.17
C LYS A 29 44.14 -11.04 15.07
N ALA A 30 45.14 -10.21 14.77
CA ALA A 30 45.06 -9.21 13.72
C ALA A 30 44.97 -9.84 12.31
N SER A 31 45.67 -10.95 12.04
CA SER A 31 45.55 -11.67 10.77
C SER A 31 44.24 -12.45 10.65
N VAL A 32 43.69 -12.99 11.74
CA VAL A 32 42.35 -13.59 11.75
C VAL A 32 41.28 -12.51 11.53
N ILE A 33 41.35 -11.38 12.25
CA ILE A 33 40.45 -10.23 12.06
C ILE A 33 40.56 -9.68 10.63
N SER A 34 41.76 -9.54 10.07
CA SER A 34 41.97 -9.09 8.69
C SER A 34 41.44 -10.08 7.66
N ARG A 35 41.52 -11.39 7.94
CA ARG A 35 41.01 -12.45 7.06
C ARG A 35 39.49 -12.55 7.14
N ASP A 36 38.90 -12.37 8.32
CA ASP A 36 37.45 -12.30 8.53
C ASP A 36 36.86 -11.04 7.87
N LEU A 37 37.51 -9.89 8.01
CA LEU A 37 37.12 -8.66 7.29
C LEU A 37 37.19 -8.83 5.78
N LYS A 38 38.22 -9.51 5.27
CA LYS A 38 38.38 -9.79 3.84
C LYS A 38 37.34 -10.81 3.34
N LEU A 39 37.05 -11.86 4.11
CA LEU A 39 35.95 -12.79 3.85
C LEU A 39 34.60 -12.08 3.87
N GLN A 40 34.40 -11.12 4.76
CA GLN A 40 33.19 -10.32 4.85
C GLN A 40 33.04 -9.37 3.65
N GLU A 41 34.11 -8.69 3.23
CA GLU A 41 34.15 -7.88 2.00
C GLU A 41 33.96 -8.74 0.74
N ASP A 42 34.57 -9.92 0.69
CA ASP A 42 34.44 -10.85 -0.44
C ASP A 42 33.03 -11.46 -0.48
N CYS A 43 32.42 -11.77 0.66
CA CYS A 43 31.00 -12.16 0.76
C CYS A 43 30.06 -11.02 0.33
N GLN A 44 30.33 -9.78 0.74
CA GLN A 44 29.56 -8.60 0.31
C GLN A 44 29.61 -8.43 -1.21
N LYS A 45 30.78 -8.66 -1.83
CA LYS A 45 30.94 -8.65 -3.29
C LYS A 45 30.33 -9.88 -3.98
N PHE A 46 30.34 -11.05 -3.32
CA PHE A 46 29.92 -12.32 -3.90
C PHE A 46 28.40 -12.38 -4.17
N TRP A 47 27.58 -11.77 -3.32
CA TRP A 47 26.12 -11.92 -3.41
C TRP A 47 25.43 -10.87 -4.29
N ASN A 48 26.09 -9.77 -4.65
CA ASN A 48 25.52 -8.66 -5.44
C ASN A 48 24.09 -8.28 -4.98
N LEU A 49 23.90 -8.21 -3.66
CA LEU A 49 22.59 -8.01 -3.07
C LEU A 49 22.15 -6.56 -3.28
N ASP A 50 20.91 -6.36 -3.74
CA ASP A 50 20.33 -5.02 -3.83
C ASP A 50 20.13 -4.45 -2.41
N PRO A 51 20.84 -3.37 -2.02
CA PRO A 51 20.85 -2.87 -0.65
C PRO A 51 19.57 -2.13 -0.23
N TYR A 52 18.56 -2.07 -1.10
CA TYR A 52 17.24 -1.50 -0.80
C TYR A 52 16.11 -2.54 -0.87
N LYS A 53 16.40 -3.74 -1.41
CA LYS A 53 15.42 -4.81 -1.51
C LYS A 53 15.29 -5.53 -0.18
N LEU A 54 14.28 -5.14 0.59
CA LEU A 54 14.12 -5.54 1.98
C LEU A 54 13.99 -7.06 2.16
N GLU A 55 13.25 -7.75 1.29
CA GLU A 55 13.10 -9.21 1.33
C GLU A 55 14.44 -9.91 1.15
N SER A 56 15.27 -9.41 0.23
CA SER A 56 16.57 -10.00 -0.04
C SER A 56 17.50 -9.82 1.17
N LEU A 57 17.54 -8.62 1.76
CA LEU A 57 18.30 -8.36 2.98
C LEU A 57 17.84 -9.27 4.12
N CYS A 58 16.53 -9.37 4.34
CA CYS A 58 15.95 -10.21 5.39
C CYS A 58 16.23 -11.71 5.15
N ALA A 59 16.08 -12.20 3.92
CA ALA A 59 16.34 -13.60 3.57
C ALA A 59 17.80 -13.99 3.85
N TYR A 60 18.74 -13.13 3.45
CA TYR A 60 20.16 -13.37 3.69
C TYR A 60 20.52 -13.33 5.16
N GLN A 61 19.97 -12.36 5.89
CA GLN A 61 20.15 -12.29 7.33
C GLN A 61 19.65 -13.57 8.02
N VAL A 62 18.48 -14.08 7.65
CA VAL A 62 17.89 -15.29 8.28
C VAL A 62 18.71 -16.55 7.93
N LEU A 63 19.21 -16.66 6.70
CA LEU A 63 19.94 -17.83 6.23
C LEU A 63 21.40 -17.88 6.72
N TYR A 64 22.07 -16.73 6.79
CA TYR A 64 23.51 -16.67 7.02
C TYR A 64 23.91 -15.94 8.30
N HIS A 65 22.97 -15.25 8.96
CA HIS A 65 23.23 -14.38 10.10
C HIS A 65 24.34 -13.36 9.82
N ASP A 66 24.37 -12.85 8.59
CA ASP A 66 25.47 -12.01 8.15
C ASP A 66 25.37 -10.58 8.70
N ASP A 67 26.52 -10.01 9.03
CA ASP A 67 26.63 -8.68 9.61
C ASP A 67 26.32 -7.56 8.59
N TYR A 68 26.46 -7.82 7.28
CA TYR A 68 26.20 -6.81 6.25
C TYR A 68 24.71 -6.50 6.13
N SER A 69 23.88 -7.53 5.90
CA SER A 69 22.43 -7.41 5.87
C SER A 69 21.91 -6.85 7.19
N SER A 70 22.46 -7.32 8.32
CA SER A 70 22.10 -6.81 9.65
C SER A 70 22.45 -5.33 9.85
N LYS A 71 23.56 -4.86 9.28
CA LYS A 71 23.93 -3.45 9.31
C LYS A 71 23.01 -2.64 8.39
N ARG A 72 22.78 -3.10 7.16
CA ARG A 72 21.97 -2.37 6.19
C ARG A 72 20.51 -2.26 6.60
N ILE A 73 19.92 -3.31 7.19
CA ILE A 73 18.57 -3.26 7.79
C ILE A 73 18.52 -2.15 8.85
N ARG A 74 19.52 -2.03 9.72
CA ARG A 74 19.56 -0.97 10.75
C ARG A 74 19.87 0.42 10.18
N GLU A 75 20.52 0.52 9.03
CA GLU A 75 20.67 1.80 8.33
C GLU A 75 19.33 2.26 7.73
N LEU A 76 18.55 1.33 7.18
CA LEU A 76 17.19 1.61 6.67
C LEU A 76 16.19 1.85 7.81
N PHE A 77 16.38 1.20 8.95
CA PHE A 77 15.52 1.29 10.13
C PHE A 77 16.34 1.50 11.42
N PRO A 78 16.80 2.73 11.70
CA PRO A 78 17.68 3.03 12.84
C PRO A 78 17.11 2.67 14.22
N GLN A 79 15.79 2.51 14.33
CA GLN A 79 15.09 2.12 15.56
C GLN A 79 15.22 0.61 15.87
N ILE A 80 15.79 -0.20 14.96
CA ILE A 80 16.00 -1.63 15.17
C ILE A 80 17.34 -1.87 15.88
N GLN A 81 17.29 -2.52 17.04
CA GLN A 81 18.47 -2.98 17.77
C GLN A 81 19.04 -4.25 17.14
N LYS A 82 20.32 -4.56 17.44
CA LYS A 82 21.04 -5.65 16.78
C LYS A 82 20.37 -7.02 17.00
N ASP A 83 19.87 -7.26 18.20
CA ASP A 83 19.17 -8.48 18.62
C ASP A 83 17.74 -8.59 18.08
N GLU A 84 17.15 -7.49 17.62
CA GLU A 84 15.81 -7.47 17.02
C GLU A 84 15.82 -7.73 15.51
N VAL A 85 16.98 -7.64 14.85
CA VAL A 85 17.12 -7.88 13.41
C VAL A 85 16.57 -9.26 12.96
N PRO A 86 16.85 -10.38 13.65
CA PRO A 86 16.29 -11.69 13.24
C PRO A 86 14.76 -11.75 13.30
N ILE A 87 14.15 -11.08 14.30
CA ILE A 87 12.69 -11.00 14.46
C ILE A 87 12.12 -10.18 13.30
N PHE A 88 12.70 -8.99 13.05
CA PHE A 88 12.33 -8.14 11.93
C PHE A 88 12.41 -8.88 10.59
N ALA A 89 13.53 -9.56 10.34
CA ALA A 89 13.75 -10.26 9.08
C ALA A 89 12.75 -11.40 8.87
N THR A 90 12.47 -12.18 9.93
CA THR A 90 11.46 -13.23 9.89
C THR A 90 10.06 -12.66 9.62
N MET A 91 9.72 -11.54 10.26
CA MET A 91 8.45 -10.85 10.07
C MET A 91 8.25 -10.39 8.61
N ILE A 92 9.26 -9.75 8.01
CA ILE A 92 9.20 -9.33 6.59
C ILE A 92 8.98 -10.54 5.66
N LEU A 93 9.73 -11.62 5.86
CA LEU A 93 9.71 -12.80 4.96
C LEU A 93 8.46 -13.67 5.06
N THR A 94 7.67 -13.49 6.11
CA THR A 94 6.49 -14.33 6.37
C THR A 94 5.18 -13.64 6.00
N LEU A 95 5.25 -12.44 5.44
CA LEU A 95 4.12 -11.76 4.80
C LEU A 95 3.46 -12.68 3.75
N GLY A 96 2.13 -12.71 3.71
CA GLY A 96 1.37 -13.44 2.68
C GLY A 96 1.20 -14.95 2.93
N LYS A 97 1.71 -15.49 4.05
CA LYS A 97 1.25 -16.80 4.53
C LYS A 97 -0.14 -16.60 5.15
N VAL A 98 -1.18 -16.92 4.38
CA VAL A 98 -2.61 -16.60 4.62
C VAL A 98 -3.11 -16.99 6.04
N ASP A 99 -2.44 -17.92 6.71
CA ASP A 99 -2.83 -18.43 8.03
C ASP A 99 -1.95 -17.93 9.20
N ARG A 100 -1.02 -17.00 8.97
CA ARG A 100 -0.13 -16.48 10.02
C ARG A 100 -0.67 -15.20 10.66
N GLY A 101 -0.93 -15.24 11.96
CA GLY A 101 -1.08 -14.03 12.78
C GLY A 101 0.28 -13.43 13.16
N PHE A 102 0.33 -12.11 13.33
CA PHE A 102 1.50 -11.40 13.85
C PHE A 102 1.62 -11.61 15.36
N SER A 103 2.83 -11.88 15.87
CA SER A 103 3.08 -12.04 17.30
C SER A 103 3.07 -10.70 18.03
N PRO A 104 2.84 -10.67 19.36
CA PRO A 104 2.93 -9.43 20.14
C PRO A 104 4.29 -8.72 20.01
N GLU A 105 5.38 -9.48 19.89
CA GLU A 105 6.72 -8.96 19.69
C GLU A 105 6.87 -8.30 18.32
N GLU A 106 6.34 -8.92 17.27
CA GLU A 106 6.33 -8.34 15.92
C GLU A 106 5.50 -7.06 15.86
N ILE A 107 4.33 -7.04 16.51
CA ILE A 107 3.49 -5.84 16.53
C ILE A 107 4.20 -4.70 17.28
N SER A 108 4.80 -4.98 18.44
CA SER A 108 5.61 -4.01 19.18
C SER A 108 6.78 -3.47 18.34
N LEU A 109 7.42 -4.36 17.57
CA LEU A 109 8.49 -4.02 16.65
C LEU A 109 8.02 -3.12 15.49
N ILE A 110 6.83 -3.34 14.92
CA ILE A 110 6.26 -2.47 13.90
C ILE A 110 5.96 -1.09 14.49
N GLN A 111 5.34 -1.04 15.67
CA GLN A 111 4.95 0.23 16.31
C GLN A 111 6.11 1.19 16.50
N LYS A 112 7.25 0.70 16.97
CA LYS A 112 8.46 1.53 17.18
C LYS A 112 9.10 2.05 15.89
N LEU A 113 8.73 1.51 14.73
CA LEU A 113 9.24 1.95 13.43
C LEU A 113 8.49 3.16 12.87
N SER A 114 7.43 3.63 13.56
CA SER A 114 6.72 4.84 13.15
C SER A 114 7.54 6.09 13.44
N TYR A 115 7.63 7.00 12.47
CA TYR A 115 8.26 8.32 12.59
C TYR A 115 7.79 9.23 11.42
N PRO A 116 8.05 10.55 11.43
CA PRO A 116 7.61 11.44 10.35
C PRO A 116 8.06 10.95 8.95
N GLY A 117 7.09 10.73 8.05
CA GLY A 117 7.27 10.11 6.74
C GLY A 117 7.00 8.61 6.69
N LEU A 118 6.65 7.98 7.82
CA LEU A 118 6.26 6.58 7.97
C LEU A 118 5.36 6.39 9.21
N SER A 119 4.05 6.45 8.99
CA SER A 119 3.00 6.35 10.02
C SER A 119 2.30 4.99 9.97
N LEU A 120 2.87 3.98 10.64
CA LEU A 120 2.34 2.62 10.62
C LEU A 120 1.04 2.51 11.44
N ALA A 121 0.13 1.64 11.01
CA ALA A 121 -1.21 1.53 11.56
C ALA A 121 -1.35 0.44 12.63
N SER A 122 -0.38 -0.47 12.74
CA SER A 122 -0.36 -1.59 13.69
C SER A 122 -0.69 -1.13 15.11
N LEU A 123 -1.92 -1.48 15.52
CA LEU A 123 -2.55 -1.16 16.80
C LEU A 123 -2.48 0.33 17.20
N ARG A 124 -3.08 1.20 16.39
CA ARG A 124 -3.81 2.35 16.97
C ARG A 124 -4.93 1.78 17.82
N GLY A 125 -4.76 1.80 19.14
CA GLY A 125 -5.70 1.23 20.13
C GLY A 125 -7.07 1.94 20.21
N SER A 126 -7.46 2.71 19.20
CA SER A 126 -8.77 3.33 19.15
C SER A 126 -9.82 2.30 18.73
N THR A 127 -10.92 2.25 19.50
CA THR A 127 -12.14 1.53 19.13
C THR A 127 -12.86 2.20 17.96
N GLU A 128 -12.57 3.48 17.72
CA GLU A 128 -13.11 4.27 16.63
C GLU A 128 -12.15 4.28 15.44
N ILE A 129 -12.67 3.98 14.26
CA ILE A 129 -11.91 3.91 13.01
C ILE A 129 -12.20 5.19 12.23
N ASP A 130 -11.18 6.03 12.08
CA ASP A 130 -11.25 7.24 11.25
C ASP A 130 -10.63 6.96 9.87
N PRO A 131 -11.42 6.94 8.78
CA PRO A 131 -10.92 6.67 7.44
C PRO A 131 -9.91 7.72 6.95
N ASN A 132 -9.91 8.93 7.52
CA ASN A 132 -8.92 9.96 7.19
C ASN A 132 -7.51 9.60 7.67
N THR A 133 -7.41 8.71 8.65
CA THR A 133 -6.14 8.30 9.22
C THR A 133 -5.79 6.83 8.97
N ASP A 134 -6.78 5.97 8.73
CA ASP A 134 -6.58 4.57 8.38
C ASP A 134 -7.73 4.03 7.48
N LEU A 135 -7.68 4.43 6.21
CA LEU A 135 -8.66 4.04 5.19
C LEU A 135 -8.72 2.51 5.00
N ALA A 136 -7.58 1.82 5.06
CA ALA A 136 -7.55 0.37 4.88
C ALA A 136 -8.39 -0.34 5.95
N ARG A 137 -8.22 0.03 7.21
CA ARG A 137 -9.00 -0.56 8.30
C ARG A 137 -10.49 -0.25 8.14
N ALA A 138 -10.84 0.97 7.75
CA ALA A 138 -12.22 1.38 7.50
C ALA A 138 -12.87 0.58 6.36
N LEU A 139 -12.17 0.38 5.25
CA LEU A 139 -12.62 -0.42 4.11
C LEU A 139 -12.86 -1.88 4.51
N VAL A 140 -11.94 -2.50 5.24
CA VAL A 140 -12.03 -3.91 5.61
C VAL A 140 -13.14 -4.16 6.65
N VAL A 141 -13.28 -3.31 7.67
CA VAL A 141 -14.39 -3.43 8.63
C VAL A 141 -15.74 -3.15 7.97
N SER A 142 -15.76 -2.28 6.96
CA SER A 142 -16.97 -2.09 6.17
C SER A 142 -17.30 -3.32 5.33
N GLU A 143 -16.30 -4.03 4.79
CA GLU A 143 -16.50 -5.24 4.00
C GLU A 143 -17.02 -6.44 4.84
N PHE A 144 -16.48 -6.65 6.03
CA PHE A 144 -16.75 -7.83 6.86
C PHE A 144 -17.43 -7.48 8.19
N SER A 145 -18.40 -8.27 8.61
CA SER A 145 -19.17 -7.98 9.84
C SER A 145 -18.54 -8.56 11.12
N GLY A 146 -18.85 -7.94 12.26
CA GLY A 146 -18.54 -8.45 13.60
C GLY A 146 -17.06 -8.65 13.87
N ASP A 147 -16.73 -9.66 14.66
CA ASP A 147 -15.33 -9.94 15.05
C ASP A 147 -14.47 -10.44 13.88
N LEU A 148 -15.09 -11.03 12.85
CA LEU A 148 -14.39 -11.39 11.62
C LEU A 148 -13.82 -10.13 10.94
N GLY A 149 -14.61 -9.06 10.87
CA GLY A 149 -14.15 -7.80 10.28
C GLY A 149 -13.02 -7.15 11.06
N LYS A 150 -13.09 -7.16 12.40
CA LYS A 150 -11.99 -6.66 13.25
C LYS A 150 -10.71 -7.45 13.01
N ASN A 151 -10.78 -8.78 13.05
CA ASN A 151 -9.61 -9.66 12.86
C ASN A 151 -8.98 -9.49 11.47
N ARG A 152 -9.81 -9.38 10.42
CA ARG A 152 -9.33 -9.10 9.05
C ARG A 152 -8.72 -7.72 8.94
N ALA A 153 -9.33 -6.71 9.57
CA ALA A 153 -8.82 -5.35 9.51
C ALA A 153 -7.46 -5.23 10.20
N ASP A 154 -7.26 -5.90 11.33
CA ASP A 154 -5.95 -5.99 12.00
C ASP A 154 -4.93 -6.73 11.11
N TYR A 155 -5.33 -7.84 10.50
CA TYR A 155 -4.48 -8.60 9.56
C TYR A 155 -4.02 -7.74 8.37
N TYR A 156 -4.95 -7.15 7.62
CA TYR A 156 -4.60 -6.35 6.45
C TYR A 156 -3.88 -5.06 6.82
N SER A 157 -4.15 -4.46 7.99
CA SER A 157 -3.38 -3.30 8.46
C SER A 157 -1.90 -3.64 8.62
N ASN A 158 -1.60 -4.80 9.22
CA ASN A 158 -0.23 -5.27 9.37
C ASN A 158 0.39 -5.63 8.00
N CYS A 159 -0.39 -6.23 7.08
CA CYS A 159 0.11 -6.48 5.72
C CYS A 159 0.53 -5.19 5.01
N LEU A 160 -0.30 -4.14 5.10
CA LEU A 160 0.01 -2.85 4.50
C LEU A 160 1.16 -2.14 5.21
N ASP A 161 1.36 -2.34 6.52
CA ASP A 161 2.51 -1.81 7.24
C ASP A 161 3.83 -2.45 6.77
N ILE A 162 3.83 -3.77 6.52
CA ILE A 162 4.99 -4.42 5.90
C ILE A 162 5.24 -3.88 4.49
N LEU A 163 4.19 -3.68 3.69
CA LEU A 163 4.34 -3.02 2.38
C LEU A 163 4.89 -1.60 2.52
N ALA A 164 4.42 -0.82 3.50
CA ALA A 164 4.94 0.53 3.77
C ALA A 164 6.41 0.51 4.20
N LEU A 165 6.86 -0.49 4.98
CA LEU A 165 8.26 -0.68 5.32
C LEU A 165 9.12 -1.00 4.09
N ARG A 166 8.63 -1.80 3.16
CA ARG A 166 9.32 -2.06 1.88
C ARG A 166 9.39 -0.82 1.01
N ILE A 167 8.29 -0.08 0.90
CA ILE A 167 8.24 1.18 0.18
C ILE A 167 9.18 2.20 0.82
N HIS A 168 9.27 2.22 2.15
CA HIS A 168 10.21 3.04 2.87
C HIS A 168 11.67 2.72 2.48
N ALA A 169 12.03 1.44 2.47
CA ALA A 169 13.37 0.99 2.05
C ALA A 169 13.66 1.36 0.58
N GLU A 170 12.69 1.17 -0.31
CA GLU A 170 12.83 1.52 -1.73
C GLU A 170 12.89 3.05 -1.94
N ARG A 171 12.16 3.85 -1.16
CA ARG A 171 12.27 5.31 -1.16
C ARG A 171 13.68 5.76 -0.82
N GLN A 172 14.36 5.09 0.11
CA GLN A 172 15.74 5.40 0.46
C GLN A 172 16.68 5.30 -0.75
N ARG A 173 16.38 4.45 -1.75
CA ARG A 173 17.14 4.38 -3.01
C ARG A 173 17.18 5.72 -3.74
N TYR A 174 16.07 6.43 -3.77
CA TYR A 174 15.94 7.73 -4.41
C TYR A 174 16.58 8.82 -3.55
N LEU A 175 16.42 8.74 -2.22
CA LEU A 175 17.00 9.71 -1.29
C LEU A 175 18.53 9.62 -1.22
N ASP A 176 19.11 8.44 -1.32
CA ASP A 176 20.57 8.26 -1.35
C ASP A 176 21.19 8.84 -2.64
N GLN A 177 20.42 8.91 -3.74
CA GLN A 177 20.83 9.56 -5.00
C GLN A 177 20.62 11.07 -5.00
N SER A 178 19.51 11.52 -4.40
CA SER A 178 19.12 12.93 -4.34
C SER A 178 18.53 13.25 -2.96
N PRO A 179 19.36 13.56 -1.96
CA PRO A 179 18.89 13.84 -0.61
C PRO A 179 17.92 15.01 -0.56
N CYS A 180 16.80 14.84 0.13
CA CYS A 180 15.80 15.88 0.35
C CYS A 180 15.20 15.78 1.76
N VAL A 181 14.51 16.84 2.17
CA VAL A 181 13.89 16.92 3.50
C VAL A 181 12.54 16.21 3.46
N PRO A 182 12.19 15.38 4.47
CA PRO A 182 10.86 14.79 4.58
C PRO A 182 9.73 15.82 4.47
N GLY A 183 8.67 15.48 3.73
CA GLY A 183 7.52 16.36 3.50
C GLY A 183 7.66 17.37 2.34
N THR A 184 8.83 17.44 1.68
CA THR A 184 9.01 18.26 0.46
C THR A 184 8.41 17.59 -0.78
N SER A 185 8.24 18.35 -1.87
CA SER A 185 7.70 17.79 -3.12
C SER A 185 8.61 16.71 -3.71
N GLU A 186 9.93 16.89 -3.60
CA GLU A 186 10.93 15.91 -4.02
C GLU A 186 10.83 14.61 -3.20
N PHE A 187 10.62 14.73 -1.88
CA PHE A 187 10.40 13.57 -1.00
C PHE A 187 9.11 12.82 -1.35
N HIS A 188 8.02 13.55 -1.61
CA HIS A 188 6.75 12.96 -2.02
C HIS A 188 6.84 12.28 -3.39
N LYS A 189 7.53 12.88 -4.37
CA LYS A 189 7.79 12.26 -5.67
C LYS A 189 8.61 10.97 -5.54
N ALA A 190 9.68 11.00 -4.74
CA ALA A 190 10.45 9.79 -4.41
C ALA A 190 9.56 8.71 -3.74
N THR A 191 8.60 9.12 -2.90
CA THR A 191 7.63 8.21 -2.29
C THR A 191 6.68 7.61 -3.33
N ILE A 192 6.15 8.41 -4.26
CA ILE A 192 5.28 7.95 -5.37
C ILE A 192 6.03 6.90 -6.22
N GLU A 193 7.27 7.18 -6.60
CA GLU A 193 8.08 6.23 -7.37
C GLU A 193 8.34 4.93 -6.60
N ALA A 194 8.64 5.03 -5.29
CA ALA A 194 8.82 3.84 -4.45
C ALA A 194 7.53 3.01 -4.30
N ILE A 195 6.36 3.64 -4.13
CA ILE A 195 5.07 2.94 -4.14
C ILE A 195 4.86 2.24 -5.48
N ASN A 196 5.14 2.93 -6.59
CA ASN A 196 4.99 2.37 -7.93
C ASN A 196 5.89 1.15 -8.14
N THR A 197 7.17 1.23 -7.74
CA THR A 197 8.12 0.11 -7.76
C THR A 197 7.58 -1.08 -6.98
N ILE A 198 7.23 -0.88 -5.71
CA ILE A 198 6.81 -1.99 -4.86
C ILE A 198 5.48 -2.58 -5.35
N LEU A 199 4.44 -1.78 -5.57
CA LEU A 199 3.11 -2.30 -5.92
C LEU A 199 3.07 -2.92 -7.32
N PHE A 200 3.63 -2.24 -8.31
CA PHE A 200 3.46 -2.66 -9.69
C PHE A 200 4.62 -3.50 -10.21
N TYR A 201 5.86 -3.28 -9.77
CA TYR A 201 6.98 -4.07 -10.28
C TYR A 201 7.27 -5.29 -9.41
N GLU A 202 7.29 -5.14 -8.09
CA GLU A 202 7.61 -6.25 -7.18
C GLU A 202 6.41 -7.10 -6.80
N GLU A 203 5.35 -6.50 -6.28
CA GLU A 203 4.11 -7.17 -5.88
C GLU A 203 3.27 -7.61 -7.07
N ALA A 204 3.62 -7.13 -8.27
CA ALA A 204 2.94 -7.42 -9.52
C ALA A 204 1.43 -7.20 -9.43
N VAL A 205 0.98 -6.14 -8.77
CA VAL A 205 -0.43 -5.75 -8.78
C VAL A 205 -0.84 -5.39 -10.20
N ARG A 206 -1.84 -6.07 -10.76
CA ARG A 206 -2.26 -5.91 -12.17
C ARG A 206 -3.75 -5.63 -12.30
N TYR A 207 -4.09 -5.01 -13.41
CA TYR A 207 -5.48 -4.95 -13.84
C TYR A 207 -5.95 -6.35 -14.29
N PRO A 208 -7.12 -6.84 -13.87
CA PRO A 208 -7.66 -8.13 -14.29
C PRO A 208 -7.83 -8.24 -15.81
N SER A 209 -7.83 -9.45 -16.34
CA SER A 209 -8.14 -9.64 -17.76
C SER A 209 -9.57 -9.16 -18.08
N LYS A 210 -9.87 -8.95 -19.37
CA LYS A 210 -11.23 -8.57 -19.79
C LYS A 210 -12.30 -9.57 -19.34
N LYS A 211 -11.97 -10.84 -19.14
CA LYS A 211 -12.96 -11.84 -18.69
C LYS A 211 -13.19 -11.79 -17.18
N GLU A 212 -12.18 -11.38 -16.42
CA GLU A 212 -12.19 -11.40 -14.96
C GLU A 212 -12.64 -10.07 -14.37
N MET A 213 -12.43 -8.94 -15.06
CA MET A 213 -12.73 -7.60 -14.53
C MET A 213 -14.20 -7.37 -14.13
N PHE A 214 -15.11 -8.29 -14.47
CA PHE A 214 -16.54 -8.25 -14.11
C PHE A 214 -16.87 -8.89 -12.75
N SER A 215 -15.85 -9.15 -11.93
CA SER A 215 -15.99 -9.55 -10.52
C SER A 215 -15.87 -8.33 -9.61
N ASP A 216 -16.82 -8.15 -8.70
CA ASP A 216 -16.81 -7.10 -7.69
C ASP A 216 -15.66 -7.26 -6.69
N GLU A 217 -15.17 -8.49 -6.50
CA GLU A 217 -14.04 -8.79 -5.60
C GLU A 217 -12.80 -7.94 -5.91
N PHE A 218 -12.60 -7.52 -7.16
CA PHE A 218 -11.46 -6.70 -7.57
C PHE A 218 -11.59 -5.22 -7.17
N SER A 219 -12.69 -4.83 -6.52
CA SER A 219 -12.93 -3.49 -5.96
C SER A 219 -12.60 -3.41 -4.46
N PHE A 220 -12.37 -4.54 -3.80
CA PHE A 220 -12.14 -4.62 -2.36
C PHE A 220 -10.64 -4.67 -2.05
N LEU A 221 -10.20 -3.83 -1.10
CA LEU A 221 -8.79 -3.74 -0.71
C LEU A 221 -8.24 -5.09 -0.23
N SER A 222 -9.02 -5.85 0.53
CA SER A 222 -8.65 -7.18 1.04
C SER A 222 -8.28 -8.14 -0.12
N SER A 223 -9.19 -8.28 -1.08
CA SER A 223 -9.03 -9.12 -2.26
C SER A 223 -7.90 -8.65 -3.18
N VAL A 224 -7.75 -7.34 -3.40
CA VAL A 224 -6.61 -6.81 -4.19
C VAL A 224 -5.28 -7.11 -3.50
N THR A 225 -5.23 -6.99 -2.17
CA THR A 225 -4.03 -7.28 -1.38
C THR A 225 -3.61 -8.74 -1.50
N ASP A 226 -4.58 -9.67 -1.47
CA ASP A 226 -4.32 -11.12 -1.56
C ASP A 226 -4.02 -11.57 -2.99
N ARG A 227 -4.86 -11.15 -3.94
CA ARG A 227 -4.82 -11.66 -5.31
C ARG A 227 -3.81 -10.93 -6.19
N LYS A 228 -3.40 -9.72 -5.81
CA LYS A 228 -2.60 -8.81 -6.65
C LYS A 228 -3.29 -8.47 -7.97
N PHE A 229 -4.62 -8.56 -8.02
CA PHE A 229 -5.44 -8.10 -9.14
C PHE A 229 -6.50 -7.15 -8.64
N GLY A 230 -6.70 -6.03 -9.33
CA GLY A 230 -7.70 -5.04 -8.94
C GLY A 230 -8.13 -4.14 -10.09
N VAL A 231 -9.41 -3.73 -10.08
CA VAL A 231 -9.89 -2.66 -10.96
C VAL A 231 -9.48 -1.30 -10.40
N CYS A 232 -9.71 -0.20 -11.14
CA CYS A 232 -9.26 1.16 -10.78
C CYS A 232 -9.55 1.51 -9.31
N LEU A 233 -10.77 1.23 -8.83
CA LEU A 233 -11.16 1.51 -7.46
C LEU A 233 -10.36 0.69 -6.43
N GLY A 234 -10.27 -0.64 -6.60
CA GLY A 234 -9.58 -1.50 -5.63
C GLY A 234 -8.09 -1.19 -5.53
N VAL A 235 -7.42 -0.96 -6.66
CA VAL A 235 -5.99 -0.58 -6.68
C VAL A 235 -5.78 0.82 -6.13
N SER A 236 -6.67 1.78 -6.44
CA SER A 236 -6.62 3.14 -5.87
C SER A 236 -6.83 3.13 -4.36
N SER A 237 -7.74 2.31 -3.84
CA SER A 237 -7.94 2.14 -2.40
C SER A 237 -6.68 1.60 -1.70
N LEU A 238 -6.02 0.61 -2.29
CA LEU A 238 -4.76 0.07 -1.76
C LEU A 238 -3.66 1.14 -1.77
N TYR A 239 -3.47 1.83 -2.89
CA TYR A 239 -2.46 2.88 -3.04
C TYR A 239 -2.71 4.04 -2.06
N PHE A 240 -3.96 4.51 -1.95
CA PHE A 240 -4.31 5.62 -1.07
C PHE A 240 -4.11 5.25 0.41
N SER A 241 -4.45 4.02 0.79
CA SER A 241 -4.20 3.51 2.15
C SER A 241 -2.71 3.39 2.49
N LEU A 242 -1.86 3.13 1.49
CA LEU A 242 -0.40 3.15 1.66
C LEU A 242 0.15 4.57 1.71
N SER A 243 -0.46 5.51 0.98
CA SER A 243 -0.06 6.92 1.03
C SER A 243 -0.25 7.51 2.44
N GLN A 244 -1.33 7.14 3.14
CA GLN A 244 -1.55 7.50 4.56
C GLN A 244 -0.44 6.97 5.48
N ARG A 245 0.09 5.76 5.20
CA ARG A 245 1.21 5.17 5.97
C ARG A 245 2.55 5.82 5.68
N LEU A 246 2.67 6.56 4.58
CA LEU A 246 3.93 7.15 4.12
C LEU A 246 3.92 8.68 4.22
N ASP A 247 2.91 9.24 4.90
CA ASP A 247 2.62 10.67 5.00
C ASP A 247 2.62 11.38 3.63
N LEU A 248 2.11 10.70 2.60
CA LEU A 248 2.00 11.22 1.24
C LEU A 248 0.58 11.79 1.01
N PRO A 249 0.43 13.12 0.88
CA PRO A 249 -0.88 13.75 0.73
C PRO A 249 -1.41 13.55 -0.70
N LEU A 250 -2.36 12.64 -0.86
CA LEU A 250 -3.04 12.38 -2.14
C LEU A 250 -4.53 12.75 -2.05
N GLU A 251 -5.07 13.11 -3.20
CA GLU A 251 -6.50 13.26 -3.45
C GLU A 251 -6.98 12.08 -4.30
N ALA A 252 -8.13 11.50 -3.95
CA ALA A 252 -8.83 10.60 -4.86
C ALA A 252 -9.73 11.40 -5.78
N VAL A 253 -9.70 11.16 -7.09
CA VAL A 253 -10.46 11.94 -8.08
C VAL A 253 -11.27 11.02 -8.98
N THR A 254 -12.57 11.32 -9.15
CA THR A 254 -13.50 10.49 -9.93
C THR A 254 -14.07 11.23 -11.13
N PRO A 255 -13.51 11.04 -12.34
CA PRO A 255 -14.25 11.25 -13.57
C PRO A 255 -15.30 10.14 -13.80
N PRO A 256 -16.26 10.29 -14.73
CA PRO A 256 -17.31 9.33 -14.99
C PRO A 256 -16.77 7.94 -15.28
N GLY A 257 -17.16 6.97 -14.44
CA GLY A 257 -16.77 5.57 -14.60
C GLY A 257 -15.30 5.25 -14.33
N HIS A 258 -14.52 6.16 -13.74
CA HIS A 258 -13.11 5.93 -13.43
C HIS A 258 -12.68 6.63 -12.14
N ILE A 259 -11.54 6.21 -11.60
CA ILE A 259 -10.93 6.82 -10.42
C ILE A 259 -9.41 6.74 -10.53
N TYR A 260 -8.75 7.82 -10.12
CA TYR A 260 -7.29 7.91 -10.04
C TYR A 260 -6.88 8.72 -8.80
N LEU A 261 -5.58 8.71 -8.48
CA LEU A 261 -5.05 9.51 -7.37
C LEU A 261 -4.25 10.70 -7.88
N ARG A 262 -4.26 11.80 -7.13
CA ARG A 262 -3.66 13.06 -7.54
C ARG A 262 -2.82 13.66 -6.42
N TYR A 263 -1.61 14.06 -6.73
CA TYR A 263 -0.71 14.80 -5.86
C TYR A 263 -0.61 16.26 -6.29
N GLN A 264 -0.65 17.18 -5.32
CA GLN A 264 -0.49 18.64 -5.51
C GLN A 264 -1.32 19.19 -6.68
N GLY A 265 -2.63 18.98 -6.68
CA GLY A 265 -3.54 19.55 -7.68
C GLY A 265 -3.30 19.07 -9.12
N GLY A 266 -2.58 17.96 -9.31
CA GLY A 266 -2.33 17.39 -10.64
C GLY A 266 -0.91 17.54 -11.12
N GLU A 267 0.00 18.04 -10.28
CA GLU A 267 1.44 17.98 -10.58
C GLU A 267 1.89 16.54 -10.85
N VAL A 268 1.36 15.59 -10.09
CA VAL A 268 1.45 14.16 -10.40
C VAL A 268 0.08 13.50 -10.22
N ASN A 269 -0.63 13.24 -11.33
CA ASN A 269 -1.69 12.23 -11.34
C ASN A 269 -1.09 10.82 -11.39
N ILE A 270 -1.74 9.85 -10.76
CA ILE A 270 -1.26 8.48 -10.58
C ILE A 270 -2.32 7.55 -11.18
N GLU A 271 -2.08 7.08 -12.40
CA GLU A 271 -2.97 6.12 -13.07
C GLU A 271 -2.68 4.70 -12.59
N THR A 272 -3.39 4.29 -11.54
CA THR A 272 -3.22 3.00 -10.86
C THR A 272 -3.45 1.80 -11.78
N THR A 273 -4.30 1.93 -12.81
CA THR A 273 -4.53 0.86 -13.79
C THR A 273 -3.44 0.76 -14.88
N ALA A 274 -2.54 1.74 -14.94
CA ALA A 274 -1.41 1.77 -15.85
C ALA A 274 -0.07 1.86 -15.10
N GLY A 275 0.03 1.21 -13.94
CA GLY A 275 1.26 1.08 -13.17
C GLY A 275 1.67 2.35 -12.42
N GLY A 276 0.71 3.20 -12.08
CA GLY A 276 0.95 4.45 -11.33
C GLY A 276 1.59 5.56 -12.17
N ARG A 277 1.63 5.40 -13.50
CA ARG A 277 2.20 6.40 -14.40
C ARG A 277 1.47 7.73 -14.32
N HIS A 278 2.20 8.81 -14.59
CA HIS A 278 1.60 10.11 -14.77
C HIS A 278 0.83 10.23 -16.09
N LEU A 279 -0.40 10.75 -15.99
CA LEU A 279 -1.20 11.23 -17.10
C LEU A 279 -1.66 12.68 -16.82
N PRO A 280 -1.60 13.60 -17.79
CA PRO A 280 -2.08 14.97 -17.60
C PRO A 280 -3.57 14.99 -17.21
N THR A 281 -4.00 15.94 -16.39
CA THR A 281 -5.42 16.04 -15.94
C THR A 281 -6.39 16.12 -17.11
N ALA A 282 -6.00 16.79 -18.20
CA ALA A 282 -6.81 16.88 -19.42
C ALA A 282 -7.16 15.51 -20.03
N SER A 283 -6.34 14.47 -19.82
CA SER A 283 -6.63 13.11 -20.28
C SER A 283 -7.82 12.44 -19.59
N TYR A 284 -8.34 13.05 -18.51
CA TYR A 284 -9.51 12.58 -17.77
C TYR A 284 -10.77 13.40 -18.04
N CYS A 285 -10.67 14.47 -18.83
CA CYS A 285 -11.69 15.50 -18.99
C CYS A 285 -12.33 15.50 -20.38
N ASP A 286 -12.31 14.37 -21.09
CA ASP A 286 -12.85 14.30 -22.47
C ASP A 286 -14.33 14.68 -22.57
N CYS A 287 -15.10 14.50 -21.49
CA CYS A 287 -16.54 14.76 -21.43
C CYS A 287 -16.98 15.63 -20.24
N LEU A 288 -16.03 16.28 -19.55
CA LEU A 288 -16.28 17.12 -18.38
C LEU A 288 -15.31 18.29 -18.31
N ASP A 289 -15.77 19.39 -17.72
CA ASP A 289 -14.89 20.50 -17.37
C ASP A 289 -14.05 20.14 -16.13
N LEU A 290 -12.89 20.79 -15.98
CA LEU A 290 -11.94 20.50 -14.89
C LEU A 290 -12.55 20.75 -13.51
N GLU A 291 -13.40 21.76 -13.42
CA GLU A 291 -14.11 22.18 -12.21
C GLU A 291 -15.15 21.15 -11.77
N ASP A 292 -15.61 20.28 -12.67
CA ASP A 292 -16.57 19.22 -12.41
C ASP A 292 -15.90 17.92 -11.93
N LEU A 293 -14.56 17.85 -11.91
CA LEU A 293 -13.85 16.70 -11.35
C LEU A 293 -14.05 16.62 -9.85
N GLN A 294 -14.76 15.59 -9.41
CA GLN A 294 -15.03 15.39 -8.00
C GLN A 294 -13.80 14.81 -7.29
N VAL A 295 -13.33 15.54 -6.28
CA VAL A 295 -12.38 15.03 -5.29
C VAL A 295 -13.16 14.28 -4.22
N ARG A 296 -12.71 13.06 -3.90
CA ARG A 296 -13.34 12.15 -2.96
C ARG A 296 -12.58 12.11 -1.65
N THR A 297 -13.34 12.17 -0.57
CA THR A 297 -12.83 11.93 0.78
C THR A 297 -12.53 10.43 0.98
N PRO A 298 -11.67 10.08 1.96
CA PRO A 298 -11.48 8.69 2.36
C PRO A 298 -12.78 7.98 2.77
N GLU A 299 -13.73 8.70 3.36
CA GLU A 299 -15.05 8.15 3.70
C GLU A 299 -15.86 7.81 2.44
N GLU A 300 -15.90 8.70 1.44
CA GLU A 300 -16.58 8.43 0.16
C GLU A 300 -15.96 7.24 -0.59
N MET A 301 -14.66 6.96 -0.43
CA MET A 301 -14.03 5.76 -1.01
C MET A 301 -14.71 4.46 -0.55
N ILE A 302 -15.17 4.41 0.71
CA ILE A 302 -15.93 3.26 1.25
C ILE A 302 -17.26 3.12 0.49
N GLY A 303 -17.96 4.24 0.29
CA GLY A 303 -19.20 4.28 -0.45
C GLY A 303 -19.05 3.88 -1.91
N LEU A 304 -17.97 4.34 -2.58
CA LEU A 304 -17.67 3.96 -3.96
C LEU A 304 -17.45 2.44 -4.10
N THR A 305 -16.85 1.79 -3.10
CA THR A 305 -16.69 0.33 -3.11
C THR A 305 -18.04 -0.37 -3.14
N PHE A 306 -19.02 0.08 -2.33
CA PHE A 306 -20.37 -0.49 -2.34
C PHE A 306 -21.18 -0.08 -3.57
N MET A 307 -20.97 1.11 -4.12
CA MET A 307 -21.58 1.52 -5.39
C MET A 307 -21.08 0.63 -6.54
N ASN A 308 -19.79 0.30 -6.57
CA ASN A 308 -19.25 -0.59 -7.59
C ASN A 308 -19.75 -2.04 -7.41
N GLN A 309 -19.82 -2.52 -6.17
CA GLN A 309 -20.44 -3.82 -5.85
C GLN A 309 -21.90 -3.88 -6.34
N GLY A 310 -22.68 -2.85 -6.07
CA GLY A 310 -24.07 -2.75 -6.53
C GLY A 310 -24.18 -2.75 -8.05
N SER A 311 -23.25 -2.09 -8.74
CA SER A 311 -23.18 -2.05 -10.20
C SER A 311 -22.91 -3.43 -10.80
N PHE A 312 -21.97 -4.21 -10.24
CA PHE A 312 -21.72 -5.57 -10.67
C PHE A 312 -22.90 -6.51 -10.37
N ALA A 313 -23.54 -6.38 -9.21
CA ALA A 313 -24.74 -7.15 -8.88
C ALA A 313 -25.90 -6.84 -9.85
N LEU A 314 -26.09 -5.57 -10.21
CA LEU A 314 -27.06 -5.12 -11.20
C LEU A 314 -26.76 -5.73 -12.59
N GLN A 315 -25.50 -5.71 -13.04
CA GLN A 315 -25.09 -6.34 -14.30
C GLN A 315 -25.38 -7.84 -14.35
N LYS A 316 -25.27 -8.52 -13.20
CA LYS A 316 -25.59 -9.95 -13.02
C LYS A 316 -27.09 -10.20 -12.78
N LYS A 317 -27.95 -9.18 -12.91
CA LYS A 317 -29.41 -9.22 -12.65
C LYS A 317 -29.76 -9.62 -11.22
N LYS A 318 -28.84 -9.45 -10.28
CA LYS A 318 -29.01 -9.74 -8.86
C LYS A 318 -29.55 -8.51 -8.13
N TYR A 319 -30.79 -8.12 -8.45
CA TYR A 319 -31.34 -6.84 -8.02
C TYR A 319 -31.40 -6.67 -6.49
N LYS A 320 -31.64 -7.74 -5.73
CA LYS A 320 -31.65 -7.66 -4.26
C LYS A 320 -30.26 -7.31 -3.70
N GLU A 321 -29.22 -8.01 -4.15
CA GLU A 321 -27.83 -7.74 -3.76
C GLU A 321 -27.42 -6.32 -4.17
N ALA A 322 -27.82 -5.88 -5.37
CA ALA A 322 -27.57 -4.52 -5.84
C ALA A 322 -28.26 -3.45 -4.97
N GLU A 323 -29.51 -3.69 -4.56
CA GLU A 323 -30.26 -2.77 -3.69
C GLU A 323 -29.60 -2.63 -2.32
N GLU A 324 -29.16 -3.75 -1.74
CA GLU A 324 -28.46 -3.77 -0.45
C GLU A 324 -27.12 -3.03 -0.52
N ALA A 325 -26.33 -3.27 -1.58
CA ALA A 325 -25.06 -2.58 -1.78
C ALA A 325 -25.25 -1.07 -2.02
N TYR A 326 -26.21 -0.64 -2.84
CA TYR A 326 -26.47 0.78 -3.06
C TYR A 326 -26.97 1.49 -1.81
N LYS A 327 -27.83 0.84 -0.99
CA LYS A 327 -28.25 1.40 0.30
C LYS A 327 -27.08 1.60 1.25
N LYS A 328 -26.16 0.64 1.29
CA LYS A 328 -24.94 0.76 2.08
C LYS A 328 -24.04 1.88 1.55
N ALA A 329 -23.93 2.03 0.23
CA ALA A 329 -23.19 3.14 -0.38
C ALA A 329 -23.78 4.51 0.01
N GLN A 330 -25.10 4.63 0.17
CA GLN A 330 -25.78 5.88 0.56
C GLN A 330 -25.45 6.34 1.98
N GLU A 331 -24.88 5.47 2.82
CA GLU A 331 -24.37 5.86 4.15
C GLU A 331 -23.14 6.77 4.03
N TYR A 332 -22.42 6.71 2.91
CA TYR A 332 -21.15 7.42 2.67
C TYR A 332 -21.20 8.39 1.48
N LEU A 333 -22.11 8.18 0.52
CA LEU A 333 -22.21 8.94 -0.72
C LEU A 333 -23.50 9.77 -0.80
N GLY A 334 -23.32 11.04 -1.18
CA GLY A 334 -24.41 11.96 -1.52
C GLY A 334 -24.76 11.99 -3.01
N ASP A 335 -24.15 11.13 -3.84
CA ASP A 335 -24.26 11.18 -5.29
C ASP A 335 -25.70 10.99 -5.80
N GLU A 336 -26.13 11.88 -6.70
CA GLU A 336 -27.45 11.79 -7.34
C GLU A 336 -27.58 10.54 -8.22
N GLU A 337 -26.50 10.13 -8.88
CA GLU A 337 -26.45 8.91 -9.69
C GLU A 337 -26.76 7.66 -8.86
N LEU A 338 -26.29 7.61 -7.61
CA LEU A 338 -26.55 6.48 -6.71
C LEU A 338 -28.06 6.35 -6.40
N GLN A 339 -28.76 7.48 -6.23
CA GLN A 339 -30.23 7.46 -6.05
C GLN A 339 -30.95 6.96 -7.30
N GLU A 340 -30.46 7.34 -8.49
CA GLU A 340 -31.02 6.89 -9.77
C GLU A 340 -30.82 5.38 -9.96
N LEU A 341 -29.60 4.88 -9.71
CA LEU A 341 -29.27 3.45 -9.76
C LEU A 341 -30.12 2.63 -8.78
N LEU A 342 -30.31 3.12 -7.55
CA LEU A 342 -31.21 2.49 -6.57
C LEU A 342 -32.65 2.44 -7.09
N GLY A 343 -33.12 3.51 -7.72
CA GLY A 343 -34.44 3.57 -8.34
C GLY A 343 -34.62 2.55 -9.47
N PHE A 344 -33.63 2.42 -10.36
CA PHE A 344 -33.64 1.41 -11.42
C PHE A 344 -33.63 -0.01 -10.86
N VAL A 345 -32.79 -0.29 -9.87
CA VAL A 345 -32.75 -1.60 -9.22
C VAL A 345 -34.09 -1.94 -8.57
N GLN A 346 -34.75 -0.99 -7.89
CA GLN A 346 -36.07 -1.23 -7.30
C GLN A 346 -37.12 -1.54 -8.37
N ILE A 347 -37.12 -0.81 -9.49
CA ILE A 347 -38.01 -1.09 -10.63
C ILE A 347 -37.78 -2.51 -11.16
N LEU A 348 -36.54 -2.88 -11.41
CA LEU A 348 -36.14 -4.17 -11.96
C LEU A 348 -36.41 -5.33 -10.97
N GLY A 349 -36.29 -5.06 -9.67
CA GLY A 349 -36.63 -5.96 -8.57
C GLY A 349 -38.13 -6.04 -8.24
N GLY A 350 -39.01 -5.36 -9.00
CA GLY A 350 -40.46 -5.44 -8.86
C GLY A 350 -41.13 -4.35 -8.00
N LYS A 351 -40.34 -3.53 -7.29
CA LYS A 351 -40.79 -2.37 -6.49
C LYS A 351 -40.99 -1.13 -7.36
N LYS A 352 -41.91 -1.23 -8.33
CA LYS A 352 -42.05 -0.23 -9.41
C LYS A 352 -42.46 1.16 -8.91
N LYS A 353 -43.29 1.25 -7.87
CA LYS A 353 -43.79 2.55 -7.39
C LYS A 353 -42.68 3.30 -6.65
N GLU A 354 -41.95 2.58 -5.79
CA GLU A 354 -40.83 3.07 -5.01
C GLU A 354 -39.69 3.52 -5.94
N GLY A 355 -39.30 2.65 -6.89
CA GLY A 355 -38.22 2.99 -7.81
C GLY A 355 -38.56 4.15 -8.76
N LYS A 356 -39.83 4.26 -9.21
CA LYS A 356 -40.29 5.45 -9.97
C LYS A 356 -40.22 6.74 -9.15
N SER A 357 -40.53 6.67 -7.86
CA SER A 357 -40.43 7.80 -6.95
C SER A 357 -38.97 8.25 -6.80
N LEU A 358 -38.03 7.32 -6.69
CA LEU A 358 -36.60 7.62 -6.62
C LEU A 358 -36.07 8.25 -7.90
N ILE A 359 -36.23 7.59 -9.06
CA ILE A 359 -35.72 8.16 -10.32
C ILE A 359 -36.41 9.47 -10.70
N GLY A 360 -37.65 9.71 -10.22
CA GLY A 360 -38.38 10.96 -10.45
C GLY A 360 -37.80 12.16 -9.71
N LYS A 361 -36.97 11.94 -8.68
CA LYS A 361 -36.25 13.00 -7.95
C LYS A 361 -34.90 13.37 -8.58
N SER A 362 -34.36 12.51 -9.44
CA SER A 362 -33.11 12.79 -10.15
C SER A 362 -33.30 13.98 -11.10
N PRO A 363 -32.35 14.93 -11.18
CA PRO A 363 -32.39 15.99 -12.19
C PRO A 363 -32.50 15.45 -13.62
N ARG A 364 -31.95 14.26 -13.85
CA ARG A 364 -31.99 13.56 -15.13
C ARG A 364 -33.40 13.09 -15.51
N ALA A 365 -34.35 13.02 -14.57
CA ALA A 365 -35.76 12.70 -14.84
C ALA A 365 -36.41 13.65 -15.86
N SER A 366 -35.91 14.89 -15.96
CA SER A 366 -36.37 15.93 -16.89
C SER A 366 -35.48 16.08 -18.12
N GLN A 367 -34.29 15.48 -18.11
CA GLN A 367 -33.30 15.59 -19.18
C GLN A 367 -33.63 14.64 -20.33
N LYS A 368 -34.00 15.19 -21.49
CA LYS A 368 -34.28 14.38 -22.69
C LYS A 368 -33.06 13.51 -23.04
N GLY A 369 -33.32 12.22 -23.28
CA GLY A 369 -32.29 11.25 -23.65
C GLY A 369 -31.60 10.57 -22.45
N SER A 370 -31.92 10.94 -21.21
CA SER A 370 -31.51 10.15 -20.04
C SER A 370 -32.37 8.88 -19.89
N VAL A 371 -31.81 7.88 -19.22
CA VAL A 371 -32.52 6.62 -18.94
C VAL A 371 -33.73 6.86 -18.03
N ALA A 372 -33.60 7.69 -16.99
CA ALA A 372 -34.72 8.05 -16.11
C ALA A 372 -35.85 8.74 -16.88
N TYR A 373 -35.53 9.73 -17.71
CA TYR A 373 -36.52 10.45 -18.51
C TYR A 373 -37.26 9.51 -19.46
N ASP A 374 -36.53 8.69 -20.22
CA ASP A 374 -37.14 7.82 -21.23
C ASP A 374 -37.98 6.71 -20.57
N TYR A 375 -37.59 6.20 -19.40
CA TYR A 375 -38.41 5.25 -18.65
C TYR A 375 -39.69 5.90 -18.11
N LEU A 376 -39.59 7.09 -17.50
CA LEU A 376 -40.73 7.82 -16.94
C LEU A 376 -41.74 8.25 -18.02
N LYS A 377 -41.28 8.53 -19.23
CA LYS A 377 -42.13 8.83 -20.40
C LYS A 377 -42.66 7.59 -21.13
N GLY A 378 -42.33 6.39 -20.67
CA GLY A 378 -42.77 5.13 -21.28
C GLY A 378 -42.14 4.83 -22.64
N ARG A 379 -40.99 5.44 -22.95
CA ARG A 379 -40.23 5.22 -24.20
C ARG A 379 -39.38 3.97 -24.14
N ILE A 380 -38.94 3.58 -22.94
CA ILE A 380 -38.31 2.28 -22.68
C ILE A 380 -39.16 1.48 -21.71
N ASN A 381 -39.26 0.17 -21.95
CA ASN A 381 -39.97 -0.77 -21.09
C ASN A 381 -38.98 -1.46 -20.12
N ILE A 382 -39.50 -2.28 -19.21
CA ILE A 382 -38.67 -2.99 -18.22
C ILE A 382 -37.62 -3.91 -18.87
N PRO A 383 -37.96 -4.74 -19.88
CA PRO A 383 -36.96 -5.51 -20.62
C PRO A 383 -35.83 -4.66 -21.22
N THR A 384 -36.16 -3.53 -21.85
CA THR A 384 -35.15 -2.59 -22.38
C THR A 384 -34.30 -1.99 -21.28
N LEU A 385 -34.92 -1.57 -20.15
CA LEU A 385 -34.18 -1.06 -18.99
C LEU A 385 -33.20 -2.11 -18.45
N ALA A 386 -33.63 -3.37 -18.31
CA ALA A 386 -32.76 -4.45 -17.87
C ALA A 386 -31.58 -4.68 -18.84
N LEU A 387 -31.82 -4.56 -20.14
CA LEU A 387 -30.79 -4.71 -21.16
C LEU A 387 -29.72 -3.62 -21.08
N LEU A 388 -30.10 -2.37 -20.80
CA LEU A 388 -29.16 -1.24 -20.67
C LEU A 388 -28.13 -1.44 -19.56
N PHE A 389 -28.50 -2.16 -18.50
CA PHE A 389 -27.63 -2.42 -17.36
C PHE A 389 -27.04 -3.83 -17.35
N SER A 390 -27.35 -4.68 -18.32
CA SER A 390 -26.81 -6.03 -18.41
C SER A 390 -25.40 -6.02 -19.03
N TYR A 391 -24.54 -6.92 -18.58
CA TYR A 391 -23.24 -7.13 -19.23
C TYR A 391 -23.43 -7.61 -20.68
N PRO A 392 -22.87 -6.92 -21.70
CA PRO A 392 -23.09 -7.27 -23.10
C PRO A 392 -22.54 -8.65 -23.50
N GLY A 393 -21.64 -9.25 -22.71
CA GLY A 393 -21.11 -10.60 -22.95
C GLY A 393 -21.83 -11.71 -22.19
N SER A 394 -23.05 -11.48 -21.70
CA SER A 394 -23.88 -12.49 -21.00
C SER A 394 -24.86 -13.24 -21.89
N ASN A 395 -24.65 -13.22 -23.21
CA ASN A 395 -25.41 -14.00 -24.21
C ASN A 395 -24.67 -15.27 -24.62
#